data_AF-A0A8J5NTC2-F1
#
_entry.id   AF-A0A8J5NTC2-F1
#
_cell.length_a   1.000
_cell.length_b   1.000
_cell.length_c   1.000
_cell.angle_alpha   90.00
_cell.angle_beta   90.00
_cell.angle_gamma   90.00
#
_symmetry.space_group_name_H-M   'P 1'
#
loop_
_entity.id
_entity.type
_entity.pdbx_description
1 polymer ?
#
loop_
_entity_poly.entity_id
_entity_poly.type
_entity_poly.pdbx_seq_one_letter_code
_entity_poly.pdbx_strand_id
1 'polypeptide(L)'
;MTYFLPSHGLQALWDCILAAVRRPGLEDFRNPELFIEAKGTKLLFKYPNAPSDLLAVIENFSCKLHRVLDFSYICKDRLYIDVGKETCPLQNSVSPPEAQTYLWRRCCIRHHLDHLYDGIIPKSGQNFYHESMLRDAGGMTTLTPLRSRLRRGGILYGQMYNLTKEIIDAARTFPFQNPDLRHLALDPQLRHGMQNICGKSTSSNSITDRAYLASKRRCHYGLTDSNQRSFGVWEEYRISWVLF
;
A
#
# COMPACT_ATOMS: atom_id res chain seq x y z
N MET A 1 -8.67 9.28 20.94
CA MET A 1 -8.73 10.70 21.39
C MET A 1 -7.74 11.46 20.54
N THR A 2 -8.16 12.54 19.87
CA THR A 2 -7.28 13.39 19.05
C THR A 2 -7.24 14.75 19.72
N TYR A 3 -6.04 15.19 20.13
CA TYR A 3 -5.86 16.50 20.76
C TYR A 3 -5.34 17.48 19.73
N PHE A 4 -5.98 18.64 19.63
CA PHE A 4 -5.48 19.74 18.82
C PHE A 4 -4.46 20.52 19.63
N LEU A 5 -3.22 20.59 19.13
CA LEU A 5 -2.14 21.35 19.76
C LEU A 5 -1.88 22.61 18.93
N PRO A 6 -2.09 23.81 19.48
CA PRO A 6 -1.80 25.05 18.77
C PRO A 6 -0.30 25.26 18.62
N SER A 7 0.12 25.88 17.52
CA SER A 7 1.53 26.04 17.15
C SER A 7 2.39 26.73 18.23
N HIS A 8 1.85 27.75 18.89
CA HIS A 8 2.57 28.54 19.90
C HIS A 8 3.02 27.71 21.13
N GLY A 9 2.35 26.60 21.42
CA GLY A 9 2.69 25.73 22.55
C GLY A 9 3.65 24.59 22.22
N LEU A 10 3.94 24.35 20.93
CA LEU A 10 4.68 23.16 20.50
C LEU A 10 6.12 23.14 21.02
N GLN A 11 6.80 24.29 21.02
CA GLN A 11 8.18 24.38 21.51
C GLN A 11 8.24 24.03 23.01
N ALA A 12 7.41 24.68 23.82
CA ALA A 12 7.37 24.43 25.26
C ALA A 12 7.01 22.98 25.58
N LEU A 13 6.04 22.39 24.85
CA LEU A 13 5.71 20.98 24.99
C LEU A 13 6.88 20.07 24.65
N TRP A 14 7.59 20.35 23.55
CA TRP A 14 8.75 19.59 23.13
C TRP A 14 9.87 19.65 24.18
N ASP A 15 10.16 20.83 24.71
CA ASP A 15 11.15 21.01 25.78
C ASP A 15 10.76 20.23 27.05
N CYS A 16 9.47 20.21 27.40
CA CYS A 16 8.96 19.38 28.50
C CYS A 16 9.16 17.88 28.25
N ILE A 17 8.92 17.41 27.02
CA ILE A 17 9.15 16.00 26.65
C ILE A 17 10.64 15.67 26.78
N LEU A 18 11.52 16.52 26.23
CA LEU A 18 12.97 16.33 26.31
C LEU A 18 13.49 16.32 27.76
N ALA A 19 12.91 17.15 28.63
CA ALA A 19 13.23 17.13 30.06
C ALA A 19 12.70 15.87 30.76
N ALA A 20 11.50 15.41 30.40
CA ALA A 20 10.87 14.24 30.99
C ALA A 20 11.66 12.95 30.69
N VAL A 21 12.07 12.73 29.44
CA VAL A 21 12.81 11.52 29.03
C VAL A 21 14.22 11.42 29.61
N ARG A 22 14.72 12.48 30.27
CA ARG A 22 15.99 12.49 30.99
C ARG A 22 15.87 12.07 32.46
N ARG A 23 14.65 11.91 32.98
CA ARG A 23 14.43 11.51 34.37
C ARG A 23 14.85 10.04 34.58
N PRO A 24 15.41 9.69 35.76
CA PRO A 24 15.72 8.30 36.09
C PRO A 24 14.49 7.40 35.95
N GLY A 25 14.67 6.21 35.35
CA GLY A 25 13.60 5.25 35.10
C GLY A 25 12.86 5.42 33.76
N LEU A 26 13.28 6.35 32.90
CA LEU A 26 12.74 6.57 31.55
C LEU A 26 13.81 6.41 30.45
N GLU A 27 14.88 5.67 30.72
CA GLU A 27 16.05 5.54 29.86
C GLU A 27 15.72 4.96 28.46
N ASP A 28 14.65 4.17 28.36
CA ASP A 28 14.14 3.59 27.11
C ASP A 28 13.54 4.63 26.16
N PHE A 29 13.19 5.82 26.65
CA PHE A 29 12.58 6.91 25.87
C PHE A 29 13.58 7.98 25.43
N ARG A 30 14.89 7.73 25.58
CA ARG A 30 15.93 8.67 25.16
C ARG A 30 15.95 8.83 23.64
N ASN A 31 16.32 10.03 23.19
CA ASN A 31 16.38 10.42 21.76
C ASN A 31 15.02 10.30 21.05
N PRO A 32 13.96 10.98 21.54
CA PRO A 32 12.66 10.93 20.90
C PRO A 32 12.72 11.53 19.48
N GLU A 33 11.99 10.90 18.56
CA GLU A 33 11.83 11.35 17.17
C GLU A 33 10.38 11.74 16.91
N LEU A 34 10.17 12.78 16.11
CA LEU A 34 8.83 13.20 15.69
C LEU A 34 8.44 12.54 14.37
N PHE A 35 7.30 11.87 14.38
CA PHE A 35 6.66 11.36 13.17
C PHE A 35 5.55 12.30 12.73
N ILE A 36 5.67 12.80 11.50
CA ILE A 36 4.70 13.73 10.92
C ILE A 36 3.95 13.00 9.81
N GLU A 37 2.62 12.96 9.92
CA GLU A 37 1.74 12.49 8.85
C GLU A 37 1.01 13.71 8.25
N ALA A 38 1.19 13.93 6.95
CA ALA A 38 0.42 14.94 6.21
C ALA A 38 -0.61 14.24 5.32
N LYS A 39 -1.89 14.62 5.48
CA LYS A 39 -3.00 14.09 4.67
C LYS A 39 -3.40 15.08 3.58
N GLY A 40 -3.88 14.56 2.45
CA GLY A 40 -4.36 15.39 1.33
C GLY A 40 -3.26 16.02 0.46
N THR A 41 -1.98 15.72 0.72
CA THR A 41 -0.84 16.29 -0.03
C THR A 41 -0.50 15.52 -1.32
N LYS A 42 -1.10 14.35 -1.55
CA LYS A 42 -0.76 13.45 -2.68
C LYS A 42 -0.80 14.16 -4.04
N LEU A 43 -1.78 15.03 -4.26
CA LEU A 43 -1.93 15.75 -5.54
C LEU A 43 -0.89 16.86 -5.74
N LEU A 44 -0.27 17.38 -4.67
CA LEU A 44 0.76 18.43 -4.77
C LEU A 44 2.04 17.94 -5.44
N PHE A 45 2.33 16.64 -5.27
CA PHE A 45 3.51 15.98 -5.81
C PHE A 45 3.21 15.16 -7.07
N LYS A 46 1.96 15.15 -7.56
CA LYS A 46 1.61 14.52 -8.83
C LYS A 46 2.16 15.36 -9.98
N TYR A 47 2.85 14.70 -10.91
CA TYR A 47 3.19 15.28 -12.21
C TYR A 47 2.09 14.88 -13.21
N PRO A 48 1.42 15.83 -13.88
CA PRO A 48 0.17 15.56 -14.60
C PRO A 48 0.34 14.78 -15.92
N ASN A 49 1.56 14.72 -16.47
CA ASN A 49 1.87 13.99 -17.70
C ASN A 49 2.99 12.97 -17.46
N ALA A 50 3.06 11.93 -18.30
CA ALA A 50 4.24 11.08 -18.37
C ALA A 50 5.43 11.99 -18.73
N PRO A 51 6.36 12.24 -17.80
CA PRO A 51 7.45 13.14 -18.09
C PRO A 51 8.31 12.53 -19.19
N SER A 52 8.66 13.32 -20.21
CA SER A 52 9.76 12.94 -21.11
C SER A 52 11.10 12.95 -20.38
N ASP A 53 11.15 13.58 -19.20
CA ASP A 53 12.35 13.78 -18.41
C ASP A 53 12.10 13.49 -16.92
N LEU A 54 12.62 12.35 -16.46
CA LEU A 54 12.56 11.94 -15.05
C LEU A 54 13.33 12.90 -14.14
N LEU A 55 14.42 13.49 -14.62
CA LEU A 55 15.24 14.41 -13.83
C LEU A 55 14.42 15.66 -13.45
N ALA A 56 13.71 16.25 -14.40
CA ALA A 56 12.82 17.38 -14.14
C ALA A 56 11.74 17.07 -13.08
N VAL A 57 11.22 15.83 -13.04
CA VAL A 57 10.26 15.42 -12.02
C VAL A 57 10.92 15.33 -10.65
N ILE A 58 12.11 14.73 -10.57
CA ILE A 58 12.90 14.61 -9.34
C ILE A 58 13.26 15.99 -8.79
N GLU A 59 13.75 16.90 -9.64
CA GLU A 59 14.13 18.27 -9.25
C GLU A 59 12.92 19.07 -8.75
N ASN A 60 11.78 18.99 -9.44
CA ASN A 60 10.55 19.66 -9.00
C ASN A 60 10.03 19.09 -7.68
N PHE A 61 10.05 17.76 -7.53
CA PHE A 61 9.70 17.09 -6.28
C PHE A 61 10.61 17.56 -5.14
N SER A 62 11.93 17.57 -5.36
CA SER A 62 12.92 18.02 -4.39
C SER A 62 12.70 19.48 -4.00
N CYS A 63 12.51 20.38 -4.97
CA CYS A 63 12.19 21.79 -4.72
C CYS A 63 10.93 21.96 -3.86
N LYS A 64 9.85 21.22 -4.19
CA LYS A 64 8.61 21.27 -3.40
C LYS A 64 8.82 20.75 -1.98
N LEU A 65 9.56 19.65 -1.83
CA LEU A 65 9.81 19.03 -0.53
C LEU A 65 10.61 19.96 0.39
N HIS A 66 11.66 20.61 -0.11
CA HIS A 66 12.45 21.60 0.65
C HIS A 66 11.67 22.87 1.03
N ARG A 67 10.58 23.18 0.34
CA ARG A 67 9.70 24.31 0.71
C ARG A 67 8.76 23.97 1.87
N VAL A 68 8.45 22.68 2.07
CA VAL A 68 7.52 22.23 3.11
C VAL A 68 8.23 21.61 4.31
N LEU A 69 9.46 21.14 4.15
CA LEU A 69 10.26 20.54 5.21
C LEU A 69 11.61 21.23 5.33
N ASP A 70 12.03 21.45 6.57
CA ASP A 70 13.40 21.87 6.88
C ASP A 70 14.30 20.64 7.02
N PHE A 71 15.16 20.43 6.03
CA PHE A 71 16.06 19.28 5.94
C PHE A 71 17.18 19.29 6.99
N SER A 72 17.38 20.38 7.73
CA SER A 72 18.32 20.41 8.86
C SER A 72 17.86 19.51 10.01
N TYR A 73 16.55 19.24 10.12
CA TYR A 73 15.96 18.35 11.12
C TYR A 73 15.70 16.92 10.60
N ILE A 74 16.05 16.62 9.34
CA ILE A 74 15.79 15.31 8.72
C ILE A 74 17.06 14.47 8.69
N CYS A 75 16.96 13.24 9.20
CA CYS A 75 17.99 12.22 9.03
C CYS A 75 17.96 11.68 7.58
N LYS A 76 18.78 12.25 6.70
CA LYS A 76 18.82 11.89 5.26
C LYS A 76 19.05 10.40 5.00
N ASP A 77 19.88 9.74 5.82
CA ASP A 77 20.17 8.29 5.70
C ASP A 77 18.96 7.40 6.03
N ARG A 78 17.93 7.97 6.65
CA ARG A 78 16.67 7.29 7.01
C ARG A 78 15.46 7.91 6.30
N LEU A 79 15.68 8.76 5.30
CA LEU A 79 14.64 9.31 4.44
C LEU A 79 14.51 8.47 3.18
N TYR A 80 13.26 8.12 2.85
CA TYR A 80 12.91 7.32 1.68
C TYR A 80 11.79 7.99 0.91
N ILE A 81 11.87 7.95 -0.42
CA ILE A 81 10.87 8.48 -1.33
C ILE A 81 10.27 7.34 -2.14
N ASP A 82 8.94 7.30 -2.19
CA ASP A 82 8.22 6.35 -3.04
C ASP A 82 7.92 7.05 -4.39
N VAL A 83 8.52 6.53 -5.47
CA VAL A 83 8.32 7.01 -6.84
C VAL A 83 7.37 6.08 -7.54
N GLY A 84 6.17 6.57 -7.83
CA GLY A 84 5.10 5.82 -8.48
C GLY A 84 4.84 6.26 -9.92
N LYS A 85 4.56 5.29 -10.78
CA LYS A 85 4.08 5.46 -12.15
C LYS A 85 2.70 4.83 -12.28
N GLU A 86 1.76 5.61 -12.79
CA GLU A 86 0.43 5.16 -13.16
C GLU A 86 0.35 4.96 -14.67
N THR A 87 -0.12 3.81 -15.11
CA THR A 87 -0.46 3.56 -16.53
C THR A 87 -1.96 3.44 -16.66
N CYS A 88 -2.59 4.46 -17.26
CA CYS A 88 -4.03 4.53 -17.46
C CYS A 88 -4.43 4.18 -18.89
N PRO A 89 -5.64 3.65 -19.10
CA PRO A 89 -6.26 3.59 -20.42
C PRO A 89 -6.36 4.98 -21.08
N LEU A 90 -6.07 5.04 -22.38
CA LEU A 90 -6.15 6.28 -23.16
C LEU A 90 -7.61 6.77 -23.24
N GLN A 91 -7.86 8.02 -22.87
CA GLN A 91 -9.19 8.63 -22.97
C GLN A 91 -9.46 9.27 -24.35
N ASN A 92 -8.49 9.25 -25.28
CA ASN A 92 -8.51 10.05 -26.51
C ASN A 92 -9.01 9.26 -27.74
N SER A 93 -10.26 8.80 -27.72
CA SER A 93 -10.93 8.32 -28.93
C SER A 93 -12.15 9.20 -29.27
N VAL A 94 -12.39 9.38 -30.58
CA VAL A 94 -13.47 10.17 -31.20
C VAL A 94 -14.89 9.60 -30.92
N SER A 95 -14.96 8.50 -30.17
CA SER A 95 -16.17 7.91 -29.60
C SER A 95 -15.90 7.60 -28.13
N PRO A 96 -16.90 7.67 -27.22
CA PRO A 96 -16.67 7.39 -25.80
C PRO A 96 -16.03 6.00 -25.70
N PRO A 97 -14.76 5.90 -25.25
CA PRO A 97 -14.09 4.62 -25.20
C PRO A 97 -14.86 3.73 -24.23
N GLU A 98 -15.11 2.48 -24.63
CA GLU A 98 -15.58 1.45 -23.72
C GLU A 98 -14.65 1.43 -22.49
N ALA A 99 -15.22 1.27 -21.29
CA ALA A 99 -14.45 1.27 -20.06
C ALA A 99 -13.38 0.16 -20.10
N GLN A 100 -12.12 0.53 -19.87
CA GLN A 100 -10.99 -0.38 -19.98
C GLN A 100 -10.33 -0.60 -18.62
N THR A 101 -10.02 -1.84 -18.30
CA THR A 101 -9.26 -2.18 -17.09
C THR A 101 -7.95 -2.83 -17.48
N TYR A 102 -6.85 -2.22 -17.08
CA TYR A 102 -5.52 -2.82 -17.21
C TYR A 102 -5.24 -3.69 -15.98
N LEU A 103 -4.75 -4.89 -16.22
CA LEU A 103 -4.34 -5.83 -15.19
C LEU A 103 -2.90 -6.26 -15.41
N TRP A 104 -2.12 -6.27 -14.33
CA TRP A 104 -0.82 -6.90 -14.31
C TRP A 104 -0.97 -8.41 -14.45
N ARG A 105 -0.50 -8.95 -15.58
CA ARG A 105 -0.35 -10.39 -15.75
C ARG A 105 0.92 -10.88 -15.05
N ARG A 106 0.84 -12.05 -14.43
CA ARG A 106 1.97 -12.70 -13.74
C ARG A 106 3.19 -12.86 -14.65
N CYS A 107 2.99 -13.22 -15.92
CA CYS A 107 4.08 -13.33 -16.88
C CYS A 107 4.76 -11.98 -17.16
N CYS A 108 3.98 -10.88 -17.24
CA CYS A 108 4.51 -9.54 -17.49
C CYS A 108 5.29 -9.04 -16.27
N ILE A 109 4.79 -9.27 -15.05
CA ILE A 109 5.54 -8.93 -13.84
C ILE A 109 6.85 -9.73 -13.78
N ARG A 110 6.83 -11.03 -14.09
CA ARG A 110 8.05 -11.85 -14.09
C ARG A 110 9.07 -11.35 -15.12
N HIS A 111 8.62 -11.01 -16.32
CA HIS A 111 9.48 -10.43 -17.34
C HIS A 111 10.05 -9.06 -16.90
N HIS A 112 9.24 -8.25 -16.24
CA HIS A 112 9.71 -6.98 -15.66
C HIS A 112 10.77 -7.20 -14.57
N LEU A 113 10.58 -8.18 -13.67
CA LEU A 113 11.58 -8.54 -12.67
C LEU A 113 12.85 -9.09 -13.32
N ASP A 114 12.73 -9.84 -14.39
CA ASP A 114 13.87 -10.34 -15.17
C ASP A 114 14.74 -9.17 -15.65
N HIS A 115 14.13 -8.15 -16.26
CA HIS A 115 14.83 -6.92 -16.62
C HIS A 115 15.39 -6.17 -15.42
N LEU A 116 14.62 -6.02 -14.35
CA LEU A 116 15.01 -5.28 -13.16
C LEU A 116 16.24 -5.89 -12.45
N TYR A 117 16.37 -7.21 -12.52
CA TYR A 117 17.43 -7.98 -11.87
C TYR A 117 18.46 -8.58 -12.86
N ASP A 118 18.50 -8.07 -14.09
CA ASP A 118 19.46 -8.50 -15.12
C ASP A 118 19.47 -10.03 -15.33
N GLY A 119 18.28 -10.66 -15.32
CA GLY A 119 18.08 -12.10 -15.46
C GLY A 119 18.20 -12.92 -14.17
N ILE A 120 18.68 -12.31 -13.06
CA ILE A 120 18.98 -13.01 -11.80
C ILE A 120 17.96 -12.60 -10.73
N ILE A 121 16.72 -13.02 -10.93
CA ILE A 121 15.63 -12.74 -9.97
C ILE A 121 15.96 -13.37 -8.60
N PRO A 122 15.85 -12.63 -7.49
CA PRO A 122 16.09 -13.18 -6.17
C PRO A 122 15.17 -14.37 -5.85
N LYS A 123 15.66 -15.31 -5.03
CA LYS A 123 14.87 -16.47 -4.59
C LYS A 123 13.82 -16.12 -3.53
N SER A 124 13.94 -14.95 -2.90
CA SER A 124 13.14 -14.54 -1.75
C SER A 124 12.95 -13.02 -1.73
N GLY A 125 11.91 -12.57 -1.02
CA GLY A 125 11.54 -11.15 -0.92
C GLY A 125 10.50 -10.73 -1.96
N GLN A 126 10.00 -11.69 -2.74
CA GLN A 126 8.98 -11.49 -3.75
C GLN A 126 7.66 -12.12 -3.30
N ASN A 127 6.60 -11.32 -3.17
CA ASN A 127 5.27 -11.83 -2.83
C ASN A 127 4.30 -11.47 -3.95
N PHE A 128 3.60 -12.47 -4.50
CA PHE A 128 2.56 -12.28 -5.50
C PHE A 128 1.19 -12.39 -4.85
N TYR A 129 0.29 -11.48 -5.19
CA TYR A 129 -1.06 -11.39 -4.66
C TYR A 129 -2.04 -11.51 -5.82
N HIS A 130 -2.90 -12.53 -5.78
CA HIS A 130 -3.91 -12.74 -6.82
C HIS A 130 -4.96 -11.63 -6.80
N GLU A 131 -5.30 -11.10 -7.97
CA GLU A 131 -6.41 -10.16 -8.14
C GLU A 131 -7.70 -10.96 -8.36
N SER A 132 -8.75 -10.74 -7.55
CA SER A 132 -10.09 -11.30 -7.81
C SER A 132 -10.11 -12.82 -8.09
N MET A 133 -9.26 -13.60 -7.42
CA MET A 133 -9.09 -15.05 -7.65
C MET A 133 -8.64 -15.44 -9.07
N LEU A 134 -8.13 -14.48 -9.86
CA LEU A 134 -7.55 -14.75 -11.16
C LEU A 134 -6.17 -15.37 -10.98
N ARG A 135 -5.98 -16.56 -11.56
CA ARG A 135 -4.71 -17.30 -11.47
C ARG A 135 -3.51 -16.51 -12.01
N ASP A 136 -3.71 -15.82 -13.13
CA ASP A 136 -2.63 -15.23 -13.92
C ASP A 136 -2.59 -13.69 -13.83
N ALA A 137 -3.45 -13.06 -13.03
CA ALA A 137 -3.47 -11.61 -12.82
C ALA A 137 -3.34 -11.28 -11.33
N GLY A 138 -2.61 -10.21 -11.02
CA GLY A 138 -2.30 -9.90 -9.63
C GLY A 138 -1.31 -8.77 -9.45
N GLY A 139 -1.07 -8.42 -8.20
CA GLY A 139 0.00 -7.55 -7.78
C GLY A 139 1.23 -8.32 -7.31
N MET A 140 2.35 -7.62 -7.19
CA MET A 140 3.58 -8.17 -6.65
C MET A 140 4.33 -7.13 -5.85
N THR A 141 4.96 -7.57 -4.76
CA THR A 141 5.94 -6.80 -4.02
C THR A 141 7.30 -7.46 -4.16
N THR A 142 8.37 -6.67 -4.18
CA THR A 142 9.75 -7.14 -4.28
C THR A 142 10.65 -6.35 -3.36
N LEU A 143 11.32 -7.04 -2.44
CA LEU A 143 12.40 -6.48 -1.63
C LEU A 143 13.73 -6.72 -2.33
N THR A 144 14.49 -5.64 -2.53
CA THR A 144 15.79 -5.77 -3.19
C THR A 144 16.82 -6.39 -2.23
N PRO A 145 17.57 -7.43 -2.61
CA PRO A 145 18.59 -8.01 -1.73
C PRO A 145 19.65 -6.98 -1.34
N LEU A 146 20.19 -7.07 -0.12
CA LEU A 146 21.17 -6.09 0.40
C LEU A 146 22.41 -5.93 -0.49
N ARG A 147 22.84 -7.01 -1.16
CA ARG A 147 24.01 -7.04 -2.04
C ARG A 147 23.69 -6.80 -3.52
N SER A 148 22.43 -6.52 -3.86
CA SER A 148 22.01 -6.31 -5.24
C SER A 148 22.47 -4.95 -5.79
N ARG A 149 22.57 -4.85 -7.13
CA ARG A 149 22.81 -3.58 -7.83
C ARG A 149 21.76 -2.53 -7.47
N LEU A 150 20.49 -2.94 -7.40
CA LEU A 150 19.36 -2.07 -7.05
C LEU A 150 19.50 -1.49 -5.64
N ARG A 151 19.87 -2.30 -4.65
CA ARG A 151 20.09 -1.80 -3.28
C ARG A 151 21.24 -0.80 -3.22
N ARG A 152 22.35 -1.05 -3.94
CA ARG A 152 23.46 -0.10 -4.05
C ARG A 152 23.07 1.19 -4.77
N GLY A 153 22.14 1.10 -5.72
CA GLY A 153 21.51 2.24 -6.39
C GLY A 153 20.35 2.85 -5.60
N GLY A 154 20.18 2.48 -4.33
CA GLY A 154 19.21 3.12 -3.44
C GLY A 154 17.79 2.60 -3.54
N ILE A 155 17.46 1.63 -4.40
CA ILE A 155 16.11 1.04 -4.48
C ILE A 155 15.99 -0.06 -3.43
N LEU A 156 15.07 0.10 -2.48
CA LEU A 156 14.87 -0.81 -1.34
C LEU A 156 13.74 -1.81 -1.57
N TYR A 157 12.71 -1.35 -2.26
CA TYR A 157 11.44 -2.04 -2.41
C TYR A 157 10.78 -1.61 -3.71
N GLY A 158 10.07 -2.53 -4.34
CA GLY A 158 9.22 -2.26 -5.49
C GLY A 158 7.86 -2.92 -5.32
N GLN A 159 6.84 -2.32 -5.91
CA GLN A 159 5.49 -2.84 -5.90
C GLN A 159 4.79 -2.58 -7.24
N MET A 160 4.13 -3.61 -7.78
CA MET A 160 3.23 -3.52 -8.92
C MET A 160 1.85 -3.96 -8.47
N TYR A 161 0.81 -3.19 -8.77
CA TYR A 161 -0.56 -3.58 -8.41
C TYR A 161 -1.58 -2.93 -9.33
N ASN A 162 -2.79 -3.50 -9.35
CA ASN A 162 -3.90 -3.00 -10.15
C ASN A 162 -4.61 -1.88 -9.39
N LEU A 163 -5.12 -0.87 -10.09
CA LEU A 163 -5.85 0.25 -9.44
C LEU A 163 -7.32 -0.04 -9.18
N THR A 164 -7.78 -1.25 -9.49
CA THR A 164 -9.07 -1.78 -9.05
C THR A 164 -9.09 -1.82 -7.52
N LYS A 165 -10.01 -1.07 -6.91
CA LYS A 165 -10.17 -1.07 -5.45
C LYS A 165 -11.37 -1.92 -5.08
N GLU A 166 -11.13 -3.00 -4.36
CA GLU A 166 -12.19 -3.79 -3.75
C GLU A 166 -12.88 -3.02 -2.62
N ILE A 167 -14.19 -3.23 -2.47
CA ILE A 167 -14.99 -2.59 -1.42
C ILE A 167 -14.78 -3.34 -0.09
N ILE A 168 -14.01 -2.73 0.82
CA ILE A 168 -13.79 -3.22 2.20
C ILE A 168 -15.00 -2.92 3.10
N ASP A 169 -15.11 -3.62 4.24
CA ASP A 169 -16.18 -3.39 5.23
C ASP A 169 -15.74 -2.36 6.28
N ALA A 170 -16.62 -2.09 7.25
CA ALA A 170 -16.35 -1.17 8.35
C ALA A 170 -15.14 -1.58 9.21
N ALA A 171 -14.77 -2.88 9.22
CA ALA A 171 -13.59 -3.39 9.90
C ALA A 171 -12.34 -3.40 8.99
N ARG A 172 -12.42 -2.81 7.79
CA ARG A 172 -11.38 -2.83 6.75
C ARG A 172 -11.01 -4.23 6.26
N THR A 173 -11.94 -5.19 6.37
CA THR A 173 -11.74 -6.54 5.86
C THR A 173 -12.20 -6.60 4.40
N PHE A 174 -11.33 -7.10 3.53
CA PHE A 174 -11.65 -7.34 2.12
C PHE A 174 -12.70 -8.44 1.98
N PRO A 175 -13.46 -8.46 0.87
CA PRO A 175 -14.35 -9.56 0.55
C PRO A 175 -13.63 -10.91 0.67
N PHE A 176 -14.30 -11.88 1.30
CA PHE A 176 -13.81 -13.25 1.47
C PHE A 176 -12.53 -13.44 2.31
N GLN A 177 -12.00 -12.38 2.93
CA GLN A 177 -10.81 -12.48 3.81
C GLN A 177 -11.16 -12.74 5.29
N ASN A 178 -12.43 -12.84 5.65
CA ASN A 178 -12.80 -13.27 7.01
C ASN A 178 -12.39 -14.74 7.20
N PRO A 179 -11.48 -15.06 8.15
CA PRO A 179 -10.97 -16.40 8.35
C PRO A 179 -12.06 -17.41 8.70
N ASP A 180 -13.16 -16.98 9.33
CA ASP A 180 -14.28 -17.86 9.68
C ASP A 180 -15.03 -18.38 8.45
N LEU A 181 -14.88 -17.75 7.29
CA LEU A 181 -15.50 -18.20 6.04
C LEU A 181 -14.99 -19.58 5.61
N ARG A 182 -13.80 -19.99 6.06
CA ARG A 182 -13.28 -21.35 5.80
C ARG A 182 -14.20 -22.43 6.39
N HIS A 183 -14.94 -22.11 7.46
CA HIS A 183 -15.87 -23.07 8.06
C HIS A 183 -17.06 -23.36 7.13
N LEU A 184 -17.35 -22.49 6.16
CA LEU A 184 -18.38 -22.73 5.14
C LEU A 184 -18.01 -23.86 4.17
N ALA A 185 -16.72 -24.23 4.08
CA ALA A 185 -16.25 -25.34 3.26
C ALA A 185 -16.36 -26.72 3.96
N LEU A 186 -16.57 -26.75 5.28
CA LEU A 186 -16.70 -27.99 6.05
C LEU A 186 -18.06 -28.64 5.81
N ASP A 187 -18.18 -29.96 5.97
CA ASP A 187 -19.49 -30.62 5.98
C ASP A 187 -20.35 -30.07 7.15
N PRO A 188 -21.67 -29.83 6.98
CA PRO A 188 -22.53 -29.35 8.06
C PRO A 188 -22.45 -30.18 9.34
N GLN A 189 -22.34 -31.51 9.24
CA GLN A 189 -22.20 -32.39 10.41
C GLN A 189 -20.89 -32.16 11.15
N LEU A 190 -19.79 -31.94 10.43
CA LEU A 190 -18.49 -31.58 11.01
C LEU A 190 -18.52 -30.22 11.70
N ARG A 191 -19.23 -29.24 11.12
CA ARG A 191 -19.40 -27.90 11.73
C ARG A 191 -20.17 -27.99 13.05
N HIS A 192 -21.27 -28.75 13.06
CA HIS A 192 -22.06 -28.99 14.26
C HIS A 192 -21.26 -29.74 15.34
N GLY A 193 -20.48 -30.74 14.94
CA GLY A 193 -19.56 -31.46 15.83
C GLY A 193 -18.52 -30.53 16.47
N MET A 194 -17.84 -29.68 15.69
CA MET A 194 -16.85 -28.72 16.22
C MET A 194 -17.47 -27.72 17.20
N GLN A 195 -18.70 -27.24 16.95
CA GLN A 195 -19.39 -26.32 17.86
C GLN A 195 -19.75 -26.98 19.19
N ASN A 196 -20.05 -28.28 19.18
CA ASN A 196 -20.36 -29.04 20.39
C ASN A 196 -19.10 -29.38 21.20
N ILE A 197 -17.96 -29.61 20.53
CA ILE A 197 -16.70 -29.99 21.18
C ILE A 197 -15.94 -28.78 21.72
N CYS A 198 -15.85 -27.69 20.95
CA CYS A 198 -15.04 -26.52 21.31
C CYS A 198 -15.77 -25.49 22.17
N GLY A 199 -17.04 -25.75 22.54
CA GLY A 199 -17.93 -24.71 23.09
C GLY A 199 -18.30 -23.67 22.03
N LYS A 200 -19.24 -22.77 22.37
CA LYS A 200 -19.79 -21.77 21.42
C LYS A 200 -18.67 -21.07 20.63
N SER A 201 -18.59 -21.38 19.34
CA SER A 201 -17.86 -20.59 18.35
C SER A 201 -18.25 -19.12 18.49
N THR A 202 -17.26 -18.23 18.54
CA THR A 202 -17.45 -16.77 18.61
C THR A 202 -18.25 -16.20 17.44
N SER A 203 -18.42 -16.95 16.34
CA SER A 203 -19.36 -16.65 15.27
C SER A 203 -20.41 -17.76 15.13
N SER A 204 -21.69 -17.40 15.24
CA SER A 204 -22.80 -18.30 14.90
C SER A 204 -22.79 -18.56 13.39
N ASN A 205 -23.25 -19.72 12.94
CA ASN A 205 -23.38 -20.05 11.51
C ASN A 205 -24.08 -18.92 10.72
N SER A 206 -25.10 -18.31 11.33
CA SER A 206 -25.83 -17.17 10.76
C SER A 206 -24.97 -15.91 10.57
N ILE A 207 -23.97 -15.66 11.40
CA ILE A 207 -23.04 -14.53 11.25
C ILE A 207 -22.08 -14.82 10.09
N THR A 208 -21.53 -16.02 10.01
CA THR A 208 -20.61 -16.42 8.92
C THR A 208 -21.31 -16.39 7.56
N ASP A 209 -22.54 -16.91 7.48
CA ASP A 209 -23.36 -16.85 6.26
C ASP A 209 -23.66 -15.40 5.85
N ARG A 210 -24.01 -14.55 6.82
CA ARG A 210 -24.23 -13.11 6.56
C ARG A 210 -22.95 -12.43 6.08
N ALA A 211 -21.80 -12.73 6.66
CA ALA A 211 -20.51 -12.18 6.24
C ALA A 211 -20.14 -12.62 4.81
N TYR A 212 -20.44 -13.86 4.45
CA TYR A 212 -20.27 -14.37 3.09
C TYR A 212 -21.18 -13.64 2.09
N LEU A 213 -22.48 -13.57 2.38
CA LEU A 213 -23.45 -12.88 1.52
C LEU A 213 -23.14 -11.38 1.40
N ALA A 214 -22.71 -10.74 2.48
CA ALA A 214 -22.27 -9.35 2.45
C ALA A 214 -21.02 -9.16 1.58
N SER A 215 -20.07 -10.10 1.62
CA SER A 215 -18.91 -10.09 0.72
C SER A 215 -19.33 -10.21 -0.74
N LYS A 216 -20.25 -11.14 -1.08
CA LYS A 216 -20.82 -11.24 -2.43
C LYS A 216 -21.50 -9.95 -2.89
N ARG A 217 -22.32 -9.32 -2.04
CA ARG A 217 -22.99 -8.04 -2.36
C ARG A 217 -21.99 -6.92 -2.60
N ARG A 218 -20.94 -6.82 -1.78
CA ARG A 218 -19.87 -5.82 -1.97
C ARG A 218 -19.14 -6.00 -3.29
N CYS A 219 -18.79 -7.23 -3.67
CA CYS A 219 -18.22 -7.50 -4.98
C CYS A 219 -19.19 -7.12 -6.11
N HIS A 220 -20.47 -7.48 -5.98
CA HIS A 220 -21.49 -7.12 -6.98
C HIS A 220 -21.61 -5.61 -7.16
N TYR A 221 -21.76 -4.83 -6.09
CA TYR A 221 -21.81 -3.37 -6.17
C TYR A 221 -20.51 -2.78 -6.73
N GLY A 222 -19.36 -3.28 -6.28
CA GLY A 222 -18.06 -2.84 -6.79
C GLY A 222 -17.92 -3.01 -8.29
N LEU A 223 -18.37 -4.14 -8.84
CA LEU A 223 -18.36 -4.40 -10.28
C LEU A 223 -19.40 -3.53 -11.02
N THR A 224 -20.63 -3.48 -10.53
CA THR A 224 -21.73 -2.72 -11.17
C THR A 224 -21.41 -1.22 -11.21
N ASP A 225 -20.96 -0.64 -10.11
CA ASP A 225 -20.63 0.80 -10.02
C ASP A 225 -19.39 1.18 -10.83
N SER A 226 -18.57 0.17 -11.16
CA SER A 226 -17.33 0.32 -11.94
C SER A 226 -17.52 0.01 -13.42
N ASN A 227 -18.72 -0.40 -13.86
CA ASN A 227 -18.95 -0.89 -15.22
C ASN A 227 -18.65 0.13 -16.32
N GLN A 228 -18.66 1.43 -16.00
CA GLN A 228 -18.35 2.53 -16.91
C GLN A 228 -17.06 3.27 -16.52
N ARG A 229 -16.21 2.65 -15.69
CA ARG A 229 -14.97 3.25 -15.19
C ARG A 229 -13.76 2.49 -15.72
N SER A 230 -12.78 3.25 -16.16
CA SER A 230 -11.49 2.70 -16.56
C SER A 230 -10.53 2.66 -15.38
N PHE A 231 -9.76 1.57 -15.28
CA PHE A 231 -8.75 1.38 -14.24
C PHE A 231 -7.39 1.10 -14.86
N GLY A 232 -6.38 1.77 -14.34
CA GLY A 232 -4.99 1.57 -14.71
C GLY A 232 -4.27 0.55 -13.84
N VAL A 233 -2.97 0.48 -14.07
CA VAL A 233 -2.02 -0.24 -13.22
C VAL A 233 -1.01 0.72 -12.62
N TRP A 234 -0.47 0.34 -11.46
CA TRP A 234 0.53 1.12 -10.74
C TRP A 234 1.83 0.32 -10.59
N GLU A 235 2.93 1.03 -10.65
CA GLU A 235 4.29 0.56 -10.39
C GLU A 235 4.97 1.58 -9.47
N GLU A 236 5.56 1.14 -8.36
CA GLU A 236 6.15 2.01 -7.35
C GLU A 236 7.49 1.48 -6.87
N TYR A 237 8.44 2.38 -6.61
CA TYR A 237 9.73 2.05 -6.02
C TYR A 237 10.06 2.94 -4.84
N ARG A 238 10.51 2.34 -3.76
CA ARG A 238 11.08 3.05 -2.60
C ARG A 238 12.56 3.27 -2.82
N ILE A 239 12.97 4.53 -2.84
CA ILE A 239 14.34 4.97 -3.10
C ILE A 239 14.88 5.72 -1.87
N SER A 240 16.12 5.44 -1.48
CA SER A 240 16.82 6.21 -0.44
C SER A 240 17.09 7.63 -0.93
N TRP A 241 16.81 8.62 -0.08
CA TRP A 241 17.06 10.03 -0.39
C TRP A 241 18.52 10.33 -0.76
N VAL A 242 19.48 9.60 -0.17
CA VAL A 242 20.91 9.82 -0.43
C VAL A 242 21.27 9.49 -1.88
N LEU A 243 20.47 8.67 -2.55
CA LEU A 243 20.67 8.19 -3.92
C LEU A 243 19.49 8.55 -4.85
N PHE A 244 18.63 9.47 -4.40
CA PHE A 244 17.49 10.01 -5.14
C PHE A 244 17.89 11.28 -5.89
#